data_AF-A0A6A6DGP5-F1
#
_entry.id   AF-A0A6A6DGP5-F1
#
_cell.length_a   1.000
_cell.length_b   1.000
_cell.length_c   1.000
_cell.angle_alpha   90.00
_cell.angle_beta   90.00
_cell.angle_gamma   90.00
#
_symmetry.space_group_name_H-M   'P 1'
#
loop_
_entity.id
_entity.type
_entity.pdbx_description
1 polymer ?
#
loop_
_entity_poly.entity_id
_entity_poly.type
_entity_poly.pdbx_seq_one_letter_code
_entity_poly.pdbx_strand_id
1 'polypeptide(L)'
;MSSGQLQTLVQSRSKRAANENFRKRVETLGSKFTELWQDYGADVYFVAYRNGRFHTYSSTDNALWPPSPETLSKLYPPPIKKSPAHFRRIKRGRAKVNFRKAISHERSSADSSLTSAPADSNT
;
A
#
# COMPACT_ATOMS: atom_id res chain seq x y z
N MET A 1 -17.62 13.94 -33.91
CA MET A 1 -16.52 13.14 -33.32
C MET A 1 -17.01 11.70 -33.21
N SER A 2 -16.41 10.76 -33.96
CA SER A 2 -16.93 9.39 -34.12
C SER A 2 -16.57 8.49 -32.92
N SER A 3 -17.49 7.62 -32.52
CA SER A 3 -17.37 6.68 -31.40
C SER A 3 -16.11 5.80 -31.47
N GLY A 4 -15.56 5.55 -32.66
CA GLY A 4 -14.32 4.79 -32.85
C GLY A 4 -13.05 5.51 -32.36
N GLN A 5 -13.00 6.84 -32.40
CA GLN A 5 -11.83 7.60 -31.91
C GLN A 5 -11.77 7.66 -30.38
N LEU A 6 -12.93 7.70 -29.72
CA LEU A 6 -13.02 7.71 -28.25
C LEU A 6 -12.57 6.37 -27.64
N GLN A 7 -12.94 5.24 -28.25
CA GLN A 7 -12.55 3.92 -27.76
C GLN A 7 -11.03 3.70 -27.81
N THR A 8 -10.38 4.10 -28.92
CA THR A 8 -8.92 4.00 -29.08
C THR A 8 -8.16 4.86 -28.07
N LEU A 9 -8.63 6.08 -27.80
CA LEU A 9 -8.02 6.95 -26.80
C LEU A 9 -8.16 6.40 -25.38
N VAL A 10 -9.32 5.86 -25.03
CA VAL A 10 -9.55 5.22 -23.71
C VAL A 10 -8.64 4.01 -23.52
N GLN A 11 -8.48 3.16 -24.55
CA GLN A 11 -7.56 2.02 -24.53
C GLN A 11 -6.09 2.45 -24.40
N SER A 12 -5.68 3.50 -25.10
CA SER A 12 -4.31 4.01 -25.00
C SER A 12 -4.01 4.57 -23.60
N ARG A 13 -4.96 5.29 -22.99
CA ARG A 13 -4.86 5.82 -21.63
C ARG A 13 -4.83 4.71 -20.58
N SER A 14 -5.67 3.68 -20.72
CA SER A 14 -5.67 2.54 -19.79
C SER A 14 -4.35 1.75 -19.86
N LYS A 15 -3.79 1.57 -21.06
CA LYS A 15 -2.46 0.94 -21.24
C LYS A 15 -1.34 1.75 -20.59
N ARG A 16 -1.35 3.09 -20.77
CA ARG A 16 -0.39 3.98 -20.10
C ARG A 16 -0.51 3.89 -18.57
N ALA A 17 -1.73 3.94 -18.04
CA ALA A 17 -1.98 3.81 -16.61
C ALA A 17 -1.52 2.45 -16.06
N ALA A 18 -1.76 1.35 -16.77
CA ALA A 18 -1.30 0.02 -16.37
C ALA A 18 0.23 -0.08 -16.32
N ASN A 19 0.93 0.54 -17.28
CA ASN A 19 2.39 0.57 -17.30
C ASN A 19 2.96 1.38 -16.15
N GLU A 20 2.39 2.54 -15.88
CA GLU A 20 2.82 3.38 -14.78
C GLU A 20 2.58 2.71 -13.43
N ASN A 21 1.40 2.10 -13.26
CA ASN A 21 1.09 1.31 -12.07
C ASN A 21 2.04 0.14 -11.88
N PHE A 22 2.43 -0.54 -12.96
CA PHE A 22 3.42 -1.61 -12.90
C PHE A 22 4.79 -1.08 -12.47
N ARG A 23 5.27 0.00 -13.09
CA ARG A 23 6.54 0.65 -12.74
C ARG A 23 6.60 1.01 -11.25
N LYS A 24 5.57 1.69 -10.74
CA LYS A 24 5.45 2.05 -9.32
C LYS A 24 5.47 0.84 -8.40
N ARG A 25 4.84 -0.28 -8.78
CA ARG A 25 4.85 -1.51 -7.99
C ARG A 25 6.22 -2.17 -7.96
N VAL A 26 6.93 -2.21 -9.10
CA VAL A 26 8.29 -2.75 -9.15
C VAL A 26 9.23 -1.91 -8.28
N GLU A 27 9.12 -0.59 -8.34
CA GLU A 27 9.88 0.34 -7.49
C GLU A 27 9.59 0.11 -5.98
N THR A 28 8.30 0.00 -5.62
CA THR A 28 7.89 -0.32 -4.24
C THR A 28 8.44 -1.67 -3.78
N LEU A 29 8.38 -2.70 -4.64
CA LEU A 29 8.93 -4.02 -4.32
C LEU A 29 10.44 -3.96 -4.14
N GLY A 30 11.15 -3.20 -4.97
CA GLY A 30 12.59 -2.95 -4.82
C GLY A 30 12.93 -2.40 -3.43
N SER A 31 12.22 -1.37 -2.97
CA SER A 31 12.40 -0.85 -1.60
C SER A 31 12.14 -1.93 -0.54
N LYS A 32 11.09 -2.74 -0.71
CA LYS A 32 10.79 -3.84 0.24
C LYS A 32 11.81 -4.97 0.22
N PHE A 33 12.42 -5.28 -0.91
CA PHE A 33 13.51 -6.24 -0.98
C PHE A 33 14.77 -5.70 -0.32
N THR A 34 15.07 -4.42 -0.49
CA THR A 34 16.17 -3.77 0.24
C THR A 34 15.95 -3.80 1.75
N GLU A 35 14.74 -3.51 2.24
CA GLU A 35 14.39 -3.66 3.66
C GLU A 35 14.64 -5.11 4.14
N LEU A 36 14.20 -6.13 3.39
CA LEU A 36 14.44 -7.54 3.75
C LEU A 36 15.93 -7.87 3.84
N TRP A 37 16.74 -7.34 2.93
CA TRP A 37 18.18 -7.56 2.92
C TRP A 37 18.88 -6.84 4.08
N GLN A 38 18.58 -5.56 4.30
CA GLN A 38 19.24 -4.75 5.33
C GLN A 38 18.81 -5.12 6.75
N ASP A 39 17.51 -5.28 6.98
CA ASP A 39 16.96 -5.42 8.34
C ASP A 39 16.95 -6.89 8.81
N TYR A 40 16.87 -7.84 7.88
CA TYR A 40 16.73 -9.27 8.19
C TYR A 40 17.89 -10.12 7.65
N GLY A 41 18.89 -9.52 6.99
CA GLY A 41 20.04 -10.24 6.43
C GLY A 41 19.66 -11.28 5.37
N ALA A 42 18.49 -11.13 4.73
CA ALA A 42 18.01 -12.08 3.75
C ALA A 42 18.59 -11.77 2.37
N ASP A 43 19.25 -12.73 1.74
CA ASP A 43 19.56 -12.62 0.32
C ASP A 43 18.29 -12.78 -0.51
N VAL A 44 18.05 -11.82 -1.41
CA VAL A 44 16.82 -11.73 -2.19
C VAL A 44 17.17 -11.66 -3.67
N TYR A 45 16.47 -12.49 -4.46
CA TYR A 45 16.43 -12.38 -5.90
C TYR A 45 14.98 -12.30 -6.37
N PHE A 46 14.71 -11.40 -7.31
CA PHE A 46 13.39 -11.25 -7.91
C PHE A 46 13.50 -11.10 -9.42
N VAL A 47 12.59 -11.75 -10.13
CA VAL A 47 12.41 -11.59 -11.58
C VAL A 47 10.94 -11.47 -11.92
N ALA A 48 10.61 -10.49 -12.76
CA ALA A 48 9.31 -10.35 -13.40
C ALA A 48 9.47 -10.18 -14.90
N TYR A 49 8.67 -10.89 -15.68
CA TYR A 49 8.59 -10.74 -17.13
C TYR A 49 7.26 -10.08 -17.52
N ARG A 50 7.34 -8.96 -18.23
CA ARG A 50 6.14 -8.26 -18.74
C ARG A 50 6.47 -7.49 -20.02
N ASN A 51 5.57 -7.55 -21.00
CA ASN A 51 5.69 -6.80 -22.26
C ASN A 51 7.05 -6.99 -22.96
N GLY A 52 7.56 -8.22 -23.00
CA GLY A 52 8.83 -8.53 -23.67
C GLY A 52 10.09 -8.13 -22.90
N ARG A 53 9.98 -7.69 -21.65
CA ARG A 53 11.12 -7.25 -20.84
C ARG A 53 11.16 -7.94 -19.50
N PHE A 54 12.38 -8.26 -19.07
CA PHE A 54 12.68 -8.72 -17.72
C PHE A 54 12.98 -7.53 -16.81
N HIS A 55 12.44 -7.60 -15.59
CA HIS A 55 12.73 -6.70 -14.49
C HIS A 55 13.32 -7.55 -13.37
N THR A 56 14.58 -7.30 -13.02
CA THR A 56 15.32 -8.08 -12.03
C THR A 56 15.78 -7.23 -10.87
N TYR A 57 15.92 -7.86 -9.71
CA TYR A 57 16.58 -7.32 -8.52
C TYR A 57 17.44 -8.44 -7.93
N SER A 58 18.66 -8.10 -7.51
CA SER A 58 19.54 -8.97 -6.73
C SER A 58 20.10 -8.17 -5.57
N SER A 59 20.07 -8.73 -4.35
CA SER A 59 20.70 -8.13 -3.18
C SER A 59 22.22 -8.33 -3.15
N THR A 60 22.74 -9.27 -3.95
CA THR A 60 24.15 -9.65 -3.99
C THR A 60 24.66 -9.73 -5.42
N ASP A 61 25.94 -9.43 -5.61
CA ASP A 61 26.66 -9.54 -6.88
C ASP A 61 27.26 -10.94 -7.10
N ASN A 62 26.94 -11.90 -6.22
CA ASN A 62 27.42 -13.27 -6.35
C ASN A 62 26.89 -13.91 -7.65
N ALA A 63 27.79 -14.33 -8.53
CA ALA A 63 27.46 -14.96 -9.81
C ALA A 63 26.71 -16.30 -9.68
N LEU A 64 26.79 -16.97 -8.52
CA LEU A 64 26.06 -18.21 -8.23
C LEU A 64 24.67 -17.96 -7.63
N TRP A 65 24.28 -16.69 -7.43
CA TRP A 65 23.00 -16.28 -6.91
C TRP A 65 22.05 -15.82 -8.05
N PRO A 66 20.77 -16.23 -8.06
CA PRO A 66 20.14 -17.18 -7.15
C PRO A 66 20.53 -18.64 -7.46
N PRO A 67 20.38 -19.56 -6.49
CA PRO A 67 20.57 -20.98 -6.76
C PRO A 67 19.60 -21.50 -7.82
N SER A 68 20.08 -22.43 -8.66
CA SER A 68 19.23 -23.06 -9.68
C SER A 68 18.07 -23.86 -9.05
N PRO A 69 16.96 -24.08 -9.78
CA PRO A 69 15.86 -24.91 -9.28
C PRO A 69 16.29 -26.33 -8.86
N GLU A 70 17.28 -26.89 -9.54
CA GLU A 70 17.87 -28.20 -9.26
C GLU A 70 18.71 -28.20 -7.98
N THR A 71 19.42 -27.10 -7.71
CA THR A 71 20.14 -26.92 -6.45
C THR A 71 19.14 -26.78 -5.30
N LEU A 72 18.09 -25.95 -5.47
CA LEU A 72 17.06 -25.73 -4.46
C LEU A 72 16.32 -27.01 -4.07
N SER A 73 16.09 -27.94 -4.99
CA SER A 73 15.37 -29.19 -4.69
C SER A 73 16.16 -30.17 -3.82
N LYS A 74 17.49 -30.02 -3.76
CA LYS A 74 18.40 -30.87 -2.96
C LYS A 74 18.68 -30.29 -1.57
N LEU A 75 18.25 -29.06 -1.28
CA LEU A 75 18.50 -28.41 0.00
C LEU A 75 17.63 -28.99 1.11
N TYR A 76 18.23 -29.06 2.31
CA TYR A 76 17.52 -29.33 3.55
C TYR A 76 17.72 -28.16 4.52
N PRO A 77 16.65 -27.61 5.13
CA PRO A 77 15.25 -28.02 4.95
C PRO A 77 14.70 -27.69 3.55
N PRO A 78 13.65 -28.42 3.08
CA PRO A 78 13.05 -28.15 1.79
C PRO A 78 12.56 -26.70 1.67
N PRO A 79 12.81 -26.00 0.54
CA PRO A 79 12.38 -24.62 0.37
C PRO A 79 10.86 -24.44 0.45
N ILE A 80 10.43 -23.40 1.16
CA ILE A 80 8.99 -23.05 1.28
C ILE A 80 8.53 -22.35 0.00
N LYS A 81 7.63 -22.98 -0.75
CA LYS A 81 7.04 -22.41 -1.98
C LYS A 81 5.69 -21.77 -1.69
N LYS A 82 5.50 -20.51 -2.11
CA LYS A 82 4.21 -19.80 -2.00
C LYS A 82 3.67 -19.46 -3.39
N SER A 83 2.43 -19.84 -3.66
CA SER A 83 1.74 -19.45 -4.90
C SER A 83 0.95 -18.15 -4.70
N PRO A 84 0.50 -17.47 -5.78
CA PRO A 84 -0.36 -16.30 -5.65
C PRO A 84 -1.61 -16.53 -4.80
N ALA A 85 -2.13 -17.77 -4.74
CA ALA A 85 -3.27 -18.11 -3.91
C ALA A 85 -2.99 -17.91 -2.41
N HIS A 86 -1.75 -18.15 -1.96
CA HIS A 86 -1.33 -17.93 -0.58
C HIS A 86 -1.46 -16.45 -0.15
N PHE A 87 -1.23 -15.54 -1.08
CA PHE A 87 -1.25 -14.10 -0.83
C PHE A 87 -2.59 -13.43 -1.16
N ARG A 88 -3.60 -14.20 -1.61
CA ARG A 88 -4.96 -13.69 -1.80
C ARG A 88 -5.56 -13.38 -0.43
N ARG A 89 -5.32 -12.16 0.02
CA ARG A 89 -6.02 -11.59 1.17
C ARG A 89 -7.52 -11.59 0.85
N ILE A 90 -8.32 -12.33 1.63
CA ILE A 90 -9.76 -12.12 1.67
C ILE A 90 -9.93 -10.66 2.09
N LYS A 91 -10.31 -9.78 1.16
CA LYS A 91 -10.66 -8.40 1.49
C LYS A 91 -11.93 -8.46 2.33
N ARG A 92 -11.82 -8.72 3.63
CA ARG A 92 -12.88 -8.34 4.57
C ARG A 92 -13.00 -6.82 4.45
N GLY A 93 -14.18 -6.37 4.02
CA GLY A 93 -14.41 -4.98 3.65
C GLY A 93 -13.84 -4.06 4.71
N ARG A 94 -12.87 -3.23 4.33
CA ARG A 94 -12.40 -2.14 5.19
C ARG A 94 -13.56 -1.15 5.23
N ALA A 95 -14.47 -1.31 6.19
CA ALA A 95 -15.48 -0.33 6.47
C ALA A 95 -14.75 1.00 6.68
N LYS A 96 -14.99 1.98 5.80
CA LYS A 96 -14.60 3.36 6.02
C LYS A 96 -15.39 3.83 7.24
N VAL A 97 -14.79 3.77 8.41
CA VAL A 97 -15.34 4.47 9.57
C VAL A 97 -15.14 5.96 9.28
N ASN A 98 -16.22 6.64 8.88
CA ASN A 98 -16.21 8.07 8.67
C ASN A 98 -16.10 8.75 10.05
N PHE A 99 -14.91 9.25 10.39
CA PHE A 99 -14.63 10.01 11.62
C PHE A 99 -15.31 11.41 11.70
N ARG A 100 -16.28 11.72 10.82
CA ARG A 100 -16.90 13.06 10.74
C ARG A 100 -18.25 13.17 11.45
N LYS A 101 -18.44 12.49 12.59
CA LYS A 101 -19.63 12.71 13.43
C LYS A 101 -19.42 12.39 14.91
N ALA A 102 -18.41 13.00 15.51
CA ALA A 102 -18.37 13.22 16.95
C ALA A 102 -18.11 14.72 17.14
N ILE A 103 -18.74 15.33 18.15
CA ILE A 103 -18.80 16.78 18.42
C ILE A 103 -19.96 17.48 17.68
N SER A 104 -21.19 17.17 18.07
CA SER A 104 -22.34 18.10 18.01
C SER A 104 -23.53 17.48 18.73
N HIS A 105 -23.39 17.24 20.03
CA HIS A 105 -24.52 17.08 20.93
C HIS A 105 -24.04 17.37 22.35
N GLU A 106 -24.21 18.62 22.75
CA GLU A 106 -24.41 19.10 24.13
C GLU A 106 -25.01 20.50 23.93
N ARG A 107 -26.31 20.50 23.62
CA ARG A 107 -27.17 21.69 23.73
C ARG A 107 -27.79 21.63 25.13
N SER A 108 -27.66 22.74 25.85
CA SER A 108 -28.78 23.41 26.51
C SER A 108 -29.52 22.67 27.63
N SER A 109 -29.39 23.17 28.86
CA SER A 109 -30.50 23.78 29.62
C SER A 109 -30.42 23.50 31.12
N ALA A 110 -30.34 24.59 31.91
CA ALA A 110 -30.67 24.79 33.34
C ALA A 110 -29.56 25.65 33.97
N ASP A 111 -29.81 26.71 34.73
CA ASP A 111 -31.02 27.42 35.08
C ASP A 111 -30.58 28.78 35.69
N SER A 112 -31.45 29.75 35.46
CA SER A 112 -31.69 31.07 36.05
C SER A 112 -30.84 31.69 37.21
N SER A 113 -30.71 33.02 37.05
CA SER A 113 -30.87 34.10 38.05
C SER A 113 -29.79 34.40 39.08
N LEU A 114 -29.10 35.53 38.88
CA LEU A 114 -28.72 36.44 39.96
C LEU A 114 -29.17 37.87 39.60
N THR A 115 -30.05 38.39 40.46
CA THR A 115 -30.70 39.70 40.43
C THR A 115 -29.96 40.66 41.36
N SER A 116 -30.02 41.97 41.05
CA SER A 116 -29.90 43.17 41.93
C SER A 116 -28.57 43.39 42.67
N ALA A 117 -28.01 44.59 42.87
CA ALA A 117 -28.26 46.00 42.49
C ALA A 117 -26.97 46.79 42.92
N PRO A 118 -26.75 48.06 42.49
CA PRO A 118 -25.60 48.85 42.92
C PRO A 118 -25.92 49.69 44.18
N ALA A 119 -24.95 49.87 45.08
CA ALA A 119 -24.98 50.89 46.13
C ALA A 119 -23.57 51.23 46.64
N ASP A 120 -23.12 52.43 46.26
CA ASP A 120 -22.46 53.49 47.03
C ASP A 120 -21.42 53.21 48.15
N SER A 121 -20.26 53.84 47.95
CA SER A 121 -19.52 54.74 48.86
C SER A 121 -19.52 54.47 50.37
N ASN A 122 -18.34 54.31 50.98
CA ASN A 122 -17.65 55.40 51.70
C ASN A 122 -16.35 54.97 52.40
N THR A 123 -15.41 55.94 52.38
CA THR A 123 -14.30 56.25 53.32
C THR A 123 -13.07 55.35 53.35
#